data_AF-A0A0K9Z1N8-F1
#
_entry.id   AF-A0A0K9Z1N8-F1
#
_cell.length_a   1.000
_cell.length_b   1.000
_cell.length_c   1.000
_cell.angle_alpha   90.00
_cell.angle_beta   90.00
_cell.angle_gamma   90.00
#
_symmetry.space_group_name_H-M   'P 1'
#
loop_
_entity.id
_entity.type
_entity.pdbx_description
1 polymer ?
#
loop_
_entity_poly.entity_id
_entity_poly.type
_entity_poly.pdbx_seq_one_letter_code
_entity_poly.pdbx_strand_id
1 'polypeptide(L)'
;MLTWDSEIWGKLTGPYSSADNVPVLLQQLMQQYSQEVFDDLFQEHLFHQNTIYTATYAAMPFLAQIACSTSDAEVRKELFINGGIIEASRNECDEDPFPESWAELAEEAGSSVCTELYREYLEAIGKLKTLTKEVFSYAADPSIDDTEKRYILVADAAYRGSHSVANMLMTFMAGDEYVVVCPACAEDVFIWPDEDNPAEILQAYEHDPVFHTGQEAHVIAPVTSFADEEIRALAERAEAIGEQRLVRHLYYLAGETECPSCREKISVWPSLLGTFTM
;
A
#
# COMPACT_ATOMS: atom_id res chain seq x y z
N MET A 1 19.60 -15.51 -1.84
CA MET A 1 19.72 -14.41 -0.87
C MET A 1 21.16 -13.98 -0.89
N LEU A 2 21.42 -12.67 -0.86
CA LEU A 2 22.79 -12.16 -0.83
C LEU A 2 23.52 -12.66 0.43
N THR A 3 24.78 -13.08 0.33
CA THR A 3 25.50 -13.53 1.52
C THR A 3 25.84 -12.36 2.43
N TRP A 4 25.92 -12.59 3.75
CA TRP A 4 26.17 -11.54 4.74
C TRP A 4 27.50 -10.80 4.55
N ASP A 5 28.50 -11.51 4.05
CA ASP A 5 29.87 -11.05 3.79
C ASP A 5 30.08 -10.55 2.36
N SER A 6 29.00 -10.45 1.57
CA SER A 6 29.10 -10.00 0.18
C SER A 6 29.49 -8.53 0.11
N GLU A 7 30.53 -8.24 -0.68
CA GLU A 7 30.92 -6.85 -1.01
C GLU A 7 29.83 -6.08 -1.77
N ILE A 8 28.80 -6.76 -2.28
CA ILE A 8 27.67 -6.13 -2.97
C ILE A 8 26.86 -5.24 -2.04
N TRP A 9 26.77 -5.54 -0.74
CA TRP A 9 26.03 -4.70 0.21
C TRP A 9 26.52 -3.24 0.21
N GLY A 10 27.84 -3.03 0.09
CA GLY A 10 28.41 -1.68 0.02
C GLY A 10 28.21 -0.96 -1.31
N LYS A 11 27.65 -1.65 -2.32
CA LYS A 11 27.24 -1.07 -3.61
C LYS A 11 25.75 -0.75 -3.65
N LEU A 12 24.98 -1.24 -2.66
CA LEU A 12 23.54 -0.96 -2.59
C LEU A 12 23.31 0.41 -1.97
N THR A 13 22.33 1.09 -2.52
CA THR A 13 21.85 2.40 -2.11
C THR A 13 20.72 2.26 -1.09
N GLY A 14 20.69 3.19 -0.15
CA GLY A 14 19.57 3.44 0.77
C GLY A 14 19.26 4.95 0.85
N PRO A 15 18.32 5.37 1.70
CA PRO A 15 17.91 6.77 1.86
C PRO A 15 19.09 7.73 2.08
N TYR A 16 20.08 7.29 2.87
CA TYR A 16 21.25 8.09 3.25
C TYR A 16 22.57 7.56 2.67
N SER A 17 22.51 7.01 1.45
CA SER A 17 23.61 6.57 0.56
C SER A 17 24.20 5.16 0.75
N SER A 18 24.64 4.73 1.95
CA SER A 18 25.24 3.38 2.12
C SER A 18 24.32 2.39 2.84
N ALA A 19 24.28 1.16 2.34
CA ALA A 19 23.58 0.02 2.94
C ALA A 19 24.49 -0.94 3.73
N ASP A 20 25.73 -0.53 4.07
CA ASP A 20 26.71 -1.40 4.75
C ASP A 20 26.22 -2.01 6.08
N ASN A 21 25.32 -1.31 6.78
CA ASN A 21 24.78 -1.76 8.06
C ASN A 21 23.59 -2.72 7.94
N VAL A 22 22.94 -2.79 6.76
CA VAL A 22 21.75 -3.62 6.53
C VAL A 22 21.98 -5.10 6.88
N PRO A 23 23.10 -5.75 6.47
CA PRO A 23 23.38 -7.13 6.84
C PRO A 23 23.42 -7.38 8.35
N VAL A 24 23.92 -6.41 9.12
CA VAL A 24 24.08 -6.54 10.58
C VAL A 24 22.71 -6.50 11.25
N LEU A 25 21.87 -5.54 10.86
CA LEU A 25 20.51 -5.39 11.38
C LEU A 25 19.65 -6.61 11.01
N LEU A 26 19.73 -7.09 9.76
CA LEU A 26 19.02 -8.29 9.32
C LEU A 26 19.45 -9.54 10.10
N GLN A 27 20.75 -9.72 10.35
CA GLN A 27 21.25 -10.83 11.17
C GLN A 27 20.72 -10.76 12.61
N GLN A 28 20.64 -9.57 13.20
CA GLN A 28 20.05 -9.39 14.53
C GLN A 28 18.58 -9.81 14.53
N LEU A 29 17.78 -9.31 13.58
CA LEU A 29 16.36 -9.66 13.45
C LEU A 29 16.13 -11.16 13.21
N MET A 30 17.00 -11.82 12.43
CA MET A 30 16.91 -13.25 12.20
C MET A 30 17.26 -14.10 13.43
N GLN A 31 18.14 -13.61 14.31
CA GLN A 31 18.44 -14.28 15.58
C GLN A 31 17.30 -14.09 16.58
N GLN A 32 16.83 -12.85 16.71
CA GLN A 32 15.73 -12.49 17.57
C GLN A 32 15.09 -11.21 17.03
N TYR A 33 13.82 -11.30 16.64
CA TYR A 33 13.09 -10.13 16.21
C TYR A 33 12.98 -9.09 17.33
N SER A 34 13.21 -7.83 16.98
CA SER A 34 13.06 -6.66 17.84
C SER A 34 12.43 -5.55 17.02
N GLN A 35 11.34 -4.97 17.52
CA GLN A 35 10.67 -3.85 16.83
C GLN A 35 11.62 -2.67 16.64
N GLU A 36 12.40 -2.31 17.67
CA GLU A 36 13.36 -1.20 17.61
C GLU A 36 14.39 -1.37 16.48
N VAL A 37 14.92 -2.59 16.32
CA VAL A 37 15.89 -2.89 15.26
C VAL A 37 15.21 -2.90 13.89
N PHE A 38 13.97 -3.34 13.82
CA PHE A 38 13.19 -3.34 12.58
C PHE A 38 12.83 -1.91 12.15
N ASP A 39 12.43 -1.05 13.08
CA ASP A 39 12.11 0.35 12.83
C ASP A 39 13.36 1.10 12.32
N ASP A 40 14.51 0.91 12.98
CA ASP A 40 15.80 1.47 12.55
C ASP A 40 16.18 0.99 11.15
N LEU A 41 16.09 -0.31 10.89
CA LEU A 41 16.32 -0.87 9.56
C LEU A 41 15.37 -0.25 8.52
N PHE A 42 14.07 -0.23 8.81
CA PHE A 42 13.06 0.21 7.85
C PHE A 42 13.22 1.69 7.50
N GLN A 43 13.28 2.56 8.51
CA GLN A 43 13.28 4.02 8.33
C GLN A 43 14.62 4.57 7.83
N GLU A 44 15.74 4.03 8.33
CA GLU A 44 17.07 4.58 8.01
C GLU A 44 17.66 3.97 6.73
N HIS A 45 17.26 2.75 6.36
CA HIS A 45 17.94 1.99 5.31
C HIS A 45 17.05 1.49 4.17
N LEU A 46 15.76 1.20 4.42
CA LEU A 46 14.92 0.52 3.43
C LEU A 46 13.86 1.42 2.79
N PHE A 47 13.34 2.41 3.50
CA PHE A 47 12.18 3.14 3.04
C PHE A 47 12.14 4.56 3.58
N HIS A 48 12.04 5.54 2.69
CA HIS A 48 11.87 6.94 3.08
C HIS A 48 11.07 7.69 2.02
N GLN A 49 10.10 8.51 2.45
CA GLN A 49 9.27 9.35 1.56
C GLN A 49 8.71 8.59 0.34
N ASN A 50 8.11 7.40 0.59
CA ASN A 50 7.53 6.55 -0.46
C ASN A 50 8.52 6.12 -1.56
N THR A 51 9.80 6.05 -1.23
CA THR A 51 10.87 5.60 -2.13
C THR A 51 11.50 4.32 -1.61
N ILE A 52 11.67 3.35 -2.51
CA ILE A 52 12.42 2.11 -2.28
C ILE A 52 13.77 2.17 -2.98
N TYR A 53 14.76 1.47 -2.44
CA TYR A 53 16.16 1.53 -2.88
C TYR A 53 16.70 0.12 -3.13
N THR A 54 17.85 0.00 -3.79
CA THR A 54 18.45 -1.33 -4.09
C THR A 54 18.71 -2.16 -2.81
N ALA A 55 18.97 -1.52 -1.67
CA ALA A 55 19.03 -2.17 -0.36
C ALA A 55 17.70 -2.79 0.07
N THR A 56 16.57 -2.13 -0.21
CA THR A 56 15.21 -2.62 0.03
C THR A 56 14.99 -3.95 -0.69
N TYR A 57 15.34 -4.01 -1.96
CA TYR A 57 15.20 -5.24 -2.76
C TYR A 57 16.03 -6.39 -2.18
N ALA A 58 17.27 -6.12 -1.78
CA ALA A 58 18.14 -7.11 -1.17
C ALA A 58 17.69 -7.57 0.23
N ALA A 59 17.03 -6.70 1.00
CA ALA A 59 16.55 -7.01 2.35
C ALA A 59 15.27 -7.85 2.37
N MET A 60 14.37 -7.66 1.40
CA MET A 60 13.05 -8.30 1.38
C MET A 60 13.05 -9.83 1.52
N PRO A 61 13.96 -10.59 0.87
CA PRO A 61 14.04 -12.04 1.07
C PRO A 61 14.23 -12.46 2.54
N PHE A 62 14.99 -11.68 3.31
CA PHE A 62 15.23 -11.93 4.73
C PHE A 62 14.01 -11.59 5.57
N LEU A 63 13.37 -10.44 5.31
CA LEU A 63 12.14 -10.04 6.00
C LEU A 63 11.02 -11.06 5.76
N ALA A 64 10.84 -11.51 4.52
CA ALA A 64 9.90 -12.58 4.20
C ALA A 64 10.23 -13.89 4.91
N GLN A 65 11.52 -14.26 5.01
CA GLN A 65 11.92 -15.45 5.77
C GLN A 65 11.57 -15.34 7.26
N ILE A 66 11.78 -14.18 7.89
CA ILE A 66 11.42 -13.96 9.29
C ILE A 66 9.90 -14.08 9.46
N ALA A 67 9.12 -13.42 8.58
CA ALA A 67 7.65 -13.45 8.62
C ALA A 67 7.08 -14.88 8.47
N CYS A 68 7.67 -15.69 7.58
CA CYS A 68 7.25 -17.07 7.38
C CYS A 68 7.70 -18.02 8.51
N SER A 69 8.79 -17.71 9.21
CA SER A 69 9.37 -18.60 10.23
C SER A 69 8.90 -18.30 11.65
N THR A 70 8.45 -17.07 11.92
CA THR A 70 7.96 -16.69 13.24
C THR A 70 6.67 -17.42 13.60
N SER A 71 6.46 -17.67 14.89
CA SER A 71 5.17 -18.11 15.43
C SER A 71 4.35 -16.96 16.03
N ASP A 72 4.99 -15.81 16.24
CA ASP A 72 4.36 -14.60 16.77
C ASP A 72 3.51 -13.93 15.68
N ALA A 73 2.21 -13.79 15.96
CA ALA A 73 1.25 -13.21 15.02
C ALA A 73 1.49 -11.72 14.81
N GLU A 74 1.96 -11.01 15.84
CA GLU A 74 2.20 -9.57 15.77
C GLU A 74 3.41 -9.27 14.91
N VAL A 75 4.51 -10.00 15.12
CA VAL A 75 5.70 -9.90 14.26
C VAL A 75 5.38 -10.25 12.81
N ARG A 76 4.54 -11.28 12.58
CA ARG A 76 4.11 -11.66 11.24
C ARG A 76 3.30 -10.56 10.57
N LYS A 77 2.33 -9.99 11.29
CA LYS A 77 1.50 -8.88 10.83
C LYS A 77 2.36 -7.66 10.48
N GLU A 78 3.30 -7.31 11.35
CA GLU A 78 4.18 -6.15 11.17
C GLU A 78 5.02 -6.28 9.89
N LEU A 79 5.66 -7.43 9.69
CA LEU A 79 6.43 -7.69 8.47
C LEU A 79 5.55 -7.78 7.21
N PHE A 80 4.32 -8.29 7.36
CA PHE A 80 3.34 -8.33 6.27
C PHE A 80 2.91 -6.92 5.85
N ILE A 81 2.61 -6.03 6.78
CA ILE A 81 2.23 -4.64 6.51
C ILE A 81 3.38 -3.91 5.81
N ASN A 82 4.57 -3.90 6.43
CA ASN A 82 5.70 -3.11 5.95
C ASN A 82 6.23 -3.62 4.60
N GLY A 83 6.24 -4.93 4.37
CA GLY A 83 6.54 -5.49 3.06
C GLY A 83 5.52 -5.07 1.98
N GLY A 84 4.27 -4.85 2.37
CA GLY A 84 3.20 -4.40 1.48
C GLY A 84 3.31 -2.92 1.16
N ILE A 85 3.73 -2.10 2.12
CA ILE A 85 4.03 -0.67 1.91
C ILE A 85 5.20 -0.50 0.94
N ILE A 86 6.25 -1.31 1.10
CA ILE A 86 7.38 -1.38 0.15
C ILE A 86 6.87 -1.74 -1.26
N GLU A 87 6.06 -2.79 -1.39
CA GLU A 87 5.54 -3.22 -2.70
C GLU A 87 4.55 -2.21 -3.31
N ALA A 88 3.75 -1.52 -2.50
CA ALA A 88 2.86 -0.45 -2.97
C ALA A 88 3.65 0.71 -3.59
N SER A 89 4.88 0.93 -3.14
CA SER A 89 5.78 1.99 -3.61
C SER A 89 6.70 1.56 -4.76
N ARG A 90 6.60 0.31 -5.22
CA ARG A 90 7.35 -0.16 -6.40
C ARG A 90 6.80 0.50 -7.66
N ASN A 91 7.69 0.86 -8.59
CA ASN A 91 7.29 1.46 -9.85
C ASN A 91 6.68 0.37 -10.76
N GLU A 92 5.47 0.60 -11.26
CA GLU A 92 4.80 -0.32 -12.19
C GLU A 92 5.55 -0.47 -13.52
N CYS A 93 6.38 0.51 -13.90
CA CYS A 93 7.25 0.46 -15.08
C CYS A 93 8.52 -0.38 -14.88
N ASP A 94 8.74 -0.97 -13.71
CA ASP A 94 9.90 -1.83 -13.46
C ASP A 94 9.74 -3.15 -14.24
N GLU A 95 10.34 -3.19 -15.44
CA GLU A 95 10.32 -4.35 -16.34
C GLU A 95 11.42 -5.37 -16.04
N ASP A 96 11.24 -6.59 -16.56
CA ASP A 96 12.27 -7.62 -16.54
C ASP A 96 13.49 -7.20 -17.39
N PRO A 97 14.73 -7.54 -16.97
CA PRO A 97 15.05 -8.45 -15.88
C PRO A 97 15.31 -7.79 -14.51
N PHE A 98 15.29 -6.45 -14.44
CA PHE A 98 15.40 -5.61 -13.24
C PHE A 98 15.15 -4.14 -13.64
N PRO A 99 14.82 -3.24 -12.68
CA PRO A 99 14.52 -1.84 -12.96
C PRO A 99 15.59 -1.11 -13.78
N GLU A 100 15.20 -0.29 -14.75
CA GLU A 100 16.15 0.51 -15.58
C GLU A 100 17.04 1.42 -14.73
N SER A 101 16.52 1.88 -13.58
CA SER A 101 17.25 2.71 -12.62
C SER A 101 18.48 2.04 -12.02
N TRP A 102 18.67 0.73 -12.22
CA TRP A 102 19.81 -0.03 -11.70
C TRP A 102 21.00 -0.11 -12.67
N ALA A 103 21.01 0.70 -13.74
CA ALA A 103 22.11 0.69 -14.72
C ALA A 103 23.51 0.82 -14.05
N GLU A 104 23.66 1.75 -13.10
CA GLU A 104 24.92 1.92 -12.35
C GLU A 104 25.28 0.68 -11.52
N LEU A 105 24.31 0.11 -10.80
CA LEU A 105 24.53 -1.12 -10.03
C LEU A 105 24.90 -2.30 -10.95
N ALA A 106 24.29 -2.40 -12.14
CA ALA A 106 24.59 -3.45 -13.10
C ALA A 106 26.02 -3.33 -13.68
N GLU A 107 26.56 -2.12 -13.82
CA GLU A 107 27.96 -1.89 -14.20
C GLU A 107 28.93 -2.32 -13.08
N GLU A 108 28.60 -2.03 -11.82
CA GLU A 108 29.48 -2.30 -10.69
C GLU A 108 29.40 -3.74 -10.14
N ALA A 109 28.20 -4.32 -10.09
CA ALA A 109 27.91 -5.64 -9.51
C ALA A 109 27.70 -6.72 -10.58
N GLY A 110 27.41 -6.33 -11.82
CA GLY A 110 27.09 -7.23 -12.92
C GLY A 110 25.60 -7.50 -13.05
N SER A 111 25.12 -7.54 -14.30
CA SER A 111 23.69 -7.73 -14.61
C SER A 111 23.10 -9.02 -14.03
N SER A 112 23.89 -10.10 -13.93
CA SER A 112 23.40 -11.36 -13.34
C SER A 112 23.09 -11.23 -11.85
N VAL A 113 23.82 -10.39 -11.12
CA VAL A 113 23.54 -10.11 -9.70
C VAL A 113 22.25 -9.30 -9.57
N CYS A 114 22.05 -8.31 -10.44
CA CYS A 114 20.83 -7.49 -10.44
C CYS A 114 19.59 -8.33 -10.76
N THR A 115 19.66 -9.20 -11.77
CA THR A 115 18.58 -10.13 -12.11
C THR A 115 18.24 -11.05 -10.94
N GLU A 116 19.25 -11.58 -10.23
CA GLU A 116 19.01 -12.45 -9.09
C GLU A 116 18.40 -11.70 -7.91
N LEU A 117 18.88 -10.49 -7.59
CA LEU A 117 18.30 -9.63 -6.54
C LEU A 117 16.82 -9.33 -6.82
N TYR A 118 16.48 -8.96 -8.06
CA TYR A 118 15.12 -8.66 -8.44
C TYR A 118 14.22 -9.90 -8.41
N ARG A 119 14.71 -11.05 -8.93
CA ARG A 119 14.00 -12.33 -8.86
C ARG A 119 13.70 -12.73 -7.42
N GLU A 120 14.68 -12.59 -6.52
CA GLU A 120 14.52 -12.93 -5.10
C GLU A 120 13.56 -12.00 -4.37
N TYR A 121 13.55 -10.70 -4.72
CA TYR A 121 12.55 -9.76 -4.25
C TYR A 121 11.13 -10.21 -4.63
N LEU A 122 10.89 -10.53 -5.91
CA LEU A 122 9.58 -10.99 -6.37
C LEU A 122 9.15 -12.30 -5.68
N GLU A 123 10.09 -13.21 -5.43
CA GLU A 123 9.83 -14.42 -4.63
C GLU A 123 9.49 -14.10 -3.17
N ALA A 124 10.12 -13.08 -2.59
CA ALA A 124 9.82 -12.61 -1.24
C ALA A 124 8.41 -12.03 -1.14
N ILE A 125 7.99 -11.23 -2.12
CA ILE A 125 6.61 -10.74 -2.25
C ILE A 125 5.64 -11.91 -2.35
N GLY A 126 5.96 -12.91 -3.19
CA GLY A 126 5.18 -14.14 -3.29
C GLY A 126 5.04 -14.87 -1.96
N LYS A 127 6.09 -14.95 -1.16
CA LYS A 127 6.06 -15.56 0.19
C LYS A 127 5.19 -14.77 1.16
N LEU A 128 5.32 -13.44 1.20
CA LEU A 128 4.52 -12.59 2.08
C LEU A 128 3.03 -12.68 1.74
N LYS A 129 2.69 -12.72 0.45
CA LYS A 129 1.32 -12.98 -0.03
C LYS A 129 0.73 -14.28 0.52
N THR A 130 1.53 -15.33 0.73
CA THR A 130 0.99 -16.59 1.28
C THR A 130 0.49 -16.45 2.72
N LEU A 131 0.92 -15.41 3.45
CA LEU A 131 0.55 -15.16 4.85
C LEU A 131 -0.78 -14.42 5.00
N THR A 132 -1.43 -14.02 3.89
CA THR A 132 -2.70 -13.26 3.90
C THR A 132 -3.74 -13.93 4.80
N LYS A 133 -3.89 -15.25 4.73
CA LYS A 133 -4.91 -15.97 5.50
C LYS A 133 -4.66 -15.86 7.01
N GLU A 134 -3.43 -16.08 7.44
CA GLU A 134 -3.03 -15.98 8.85
C GLU A 134 -3.19 -14.55 9.37
N VAL A 135 -2.75 -13.55 8.61
CA VAL A 135 -2.85 -12.14 8.98
C VAL A 135 -4.31 -11.66 9.01
N PHE A 136 -5.15 -12.11 8.08
CA PHE A 136 -6.58 -11.79 8.10
C PHE A 136 -7.30 -12.45 9.26
N SER A 137 -6.91 -13.68 9.63
CA SER A 137 -7.46 -14.34 10.80
C SER A 137 -7.12 -13.59 12.09
N TYR A 138 -5.92 -12.97 12.14
CA TYR A 138 -5.52 -12.07 13.23
C TYR A 138 -6.36 -10.77 13.23
N ALA A 139 -6.47 -10.12 12.08
CA ALA A 139 -7.16 -8.83 11.93
C ALA A 139 -8.69 -8.90 12.11
N ALA A 140 -9.28 -10.08 11.99
CA ALA A 140 -10.70 -10.30 12.25
C ALA A 140 -11.06 -10.17 13.75
N ASP A 141 -10.08 -10.08 14.66
CA ASP A 141 -10.35 -9.76 16.07
C ASP A 141 -10.92 -8.33 16.18
N PRO A 142 -12.11 -8.14 16.79
CA PRO A 142 -12.71 -6.82 16.97
C PRO A 142 -11.88 -5.84 17.80
N SER A 143 -10.86 -6.28 18.55
CA SER A 143 -9.96 -5.37 19.28
C SER A 143 -8.94 -4.66 18.39
N ILE A 144 -8.70 -5.17 17.18
CA ILE A 144 -7.79 -4.54 16.22
C ILE A 144 -8.46 -3.30 15.65
N ASP A 145 -7.75 -2.18 15.72
CA ASP A 145 -8.27 -0.90 15.24
C ASP A 145 -8.37 -0.86 13.70
N ASP A 146 -9.23 0.04 13.22
CA ASP A 146 -9.52 0.13 11.79
C ASP A 146 -8.33 0.66 10.98
N THR A 147 -7.43 1.46 11.58
CA THR A 147 -6.21 1.93 10.91
C THR A 147 -5.26 0.78 10.65
N GLU A 148 -5.05 -0.11 11.61
CA GLU A 148 -4.25 -1.32 11.43
C GLU A 148 -4.87 -2.26 10.39
N LYS A 149 -6.20 -2.45 10.41
CA LYS A 149 -6.91 -3.19 9.36
C LYS A 149 -6.69 -2.60 7.98
N ARG A 150 -6.68 -1.27 7.85
CA ARG A 150 -6.40 -0.57 6.60
C ARG A 150 -5.00 -0.84 6.07
N TYR A 151 -3.99 -0.82 6.93
CA TYR A 151 -2.63 -1.19 6.54
C TYR A 151 -2.53 -2.64 6.04
N ILE A 152 -3.30 -3.56 6.62
CA ILE A 152 -3.37 -4.94 6.16
C ILE A 152 -4.01 -5.03 4.76
N LEU A 153 -5.06 -4.24 4.49
CA LEU A 153 -5.68 -4.16 3.17
C LEU A 153 -4.78 -3.51 2.12
N VAL A 154 -3.99 -2.50 2.50
CA VAL A 154 -2.94 -1.92 1.64
C VAL A 154 -1.97 -3.01 1.21
N ALA A 155 -1.45 -3.77 2.18
CA ALA A 155 -0.48 -4.83 1.91
C ALA A 155 -1.07 -5.94 1.03
N ASP A 156 -2.30 -6.39 1.31
CA ASP A 156 -2.99 -7.36 0.45
C ASP A 156 -3.16 -6.84 -0.99
N ALA A 157 -3.58 -5.59 -1.16
CA ALA A 157 -3.73 -4.99 -2.49
C ALA A 157 -2.40 -4.94 -3.24
N ALA A 158 -1.32 -4.51 -2.57
CA ALA A 158 0.02 -4.49 -3.15
C ALA A 158 0.49 -5.89 -3.59
N TYR A 159 0.33 -6.90 -2.73
CA TYR A 159 0.69 -8.29 -3.06
C TYR A 159 -0.16 -8.93 -4.16
N ARG A 160 -1.35 -8.37 -4.45
CA ARG A 160 -2.18 -8.76 -5.59
C ARG A 160 -1.79 -8.06 -6.88
N GLY A 161 -0.90 -7.06 -6.83
CA GLY A 161 -0.54 -6.20 -7.96
C GLY A 161 -1.51 -5.04 -8.18
N SER A 162 -2.40 -4.78 -7.22
CA SER A 162 -3.40 -3.71 -7.29
C SER A 162 -2.85 -2.43 -6.67
N HIS A 163 -1.73 -1.91 -7.20
CA HIS A 163 -0.98 -0.80 -6.60
C HIS A 163 -1.80 0.50 -6.51
N SER A 164 -2.64 0.81 -7.52
CA SER A 164 -3.55 1.96 -7.46
C SER A 164 -4.53 1.88 -6.28
N VAL A 165 -5.03 0.69 -5.96
CA VAL A 165 -5.89 0.45 -4.78
C VAL A 165 -5.08 0.56 -3.50
N ALA A 166 -3.86 0.01 -3.45
CA ALA A 166 -2.97 0.12 -2.30
C ALA A 166 -2.65 1.60 -1.98
N ASN A 167 -2.30 2.38 -3.01
CA ASN A 167 -1.99 3.81 -2.91
C ASN A 167 -3.21 4.65 -2.53
N MET A 168 -4.39 4.32 -3.07
CA MET A 168 -5.65 4.93 -2.65
C MET A 168 -5.93 4.70 -1.16
N LEU A 169 -5.78 3.46 -0.68
CA LEU A 169 -5.97 3.14 0.74
C LEU A 169 -4.93 3.83 1.64
N MET A 170 -3.67 3.92 1.20
CA MET A 170 -2.62 4.65 1.93
C MET A 170 -2.90 6.15 2.01
N THR A 171 -3.40 6.74 0.94
CA THR A 171 -3.70 8.17 0.87
C THR A 171 -4.92 8.52 1.74
N PHE A 172 -5.95 7.68 1.70
CA PHE A 172 -7.23 7.91 2.38
C PHE A 172 -7.45 6.93 3.53
N MET A 173 -6.46 6.84 4.41
CA MET A 173 -6.36 5.80 5.44
C MET A 173 -7.48 5.87 6.49
N ALA A 174 -7.84 7.07 6.91
CA ALA A 174 -8.92 7.30 7.86
C ALA A 174 -10.31 7.18 7.21
N GLY A 175 -10.38 7.24 5.88
CA GLY A 175 -11.62 7.17 5.11
C GLY A 175 -12.60 8.31 5.42
N ASP A 176 -12.13 9.42 5.94
CA ASP A 176 -12.87 10.66 6.23
C ASP A 176 -12.77 11.67 5.09
N GLU A 177 -11.78 11.53 4.21
CA GLU A 177 -11.60 12.37 3.04
C GLU A 177 -11.18 11.49 1.87
N TYR A 178 -11.88 11.62 0.74
CA TYR A 178 -11.41 11.16 -0.57
C TYR A 178 -11.41 12.33 -1.53
N VAL A 179 -10.50 12.33 -2.49
CA VAL A 179 -10.45 13.35 -3.54
C VAL A 179 -10.42 12.65 -4.89
N VAL A 180 -11.29 13.09 -5.80
CA VAL A 180 -11.33 12.60 -7.19
C VAL A 180 -11.22 13.77 -8.16
N VAL A 181 -10.66 13.52 -9.34
CA VAL A 181 -10.56 14.55 -10.39
C VAL A 181 -11.68 14.36 -11.40
N CYS A 182 -12.42 15.43 -11.70
CA CYS A 182 -13.45 15.39 -12.72
C CYS A 182 -12.82 15.21 -14.12
N PRO A 183 -13.18 14.15 -14.88
CA PRO A 183 -12.58 13.91 -16.20
C PRO A 183 -12.99 14.95 -17.26
N ALA A 184 -14.04 15.73 -17.02
CA ALA A 184 -14.55 16.72 -17.98
C ALA A 184 -13.91 18.11 -17.80
N CYS A 185 -13.69 18.55 -16.55
CA CYS A 185 -13.19 19.89 -16.27
C CYS A 185 -11.86 19.93 -15.50
N ALA A 186 -11.33 18.77 -15.09
CA ALA A 186 -10.10 18.62 -14.31
C ALA A 186 -10.10 19.30 -12.93
N GLU A 187 -11.25 19.76 -12.44
CA GLU A 187 -11.40 20.25 -11.07
C GLU A 187 -11.48 19.06 -10.09
N ASP A 188 -10.95 19.29 -8.89
CA ASP A 188 -11.07 18.37 -7.77
C ASP A 188 -12.51 18.30 -7.26
N VAL A 189 -12.93 17.11 -6.85
CA VAL A 189 -14.21 16.86 -6.19
C VAL A 189 -13.91 16.12 -4.89
N PHE A 190 -14.27 16.76 -3.78
CA PHE A 190 -14.04 16.23 -2.44
C PHE A 190 -15.20 15.30 -2.08
N ILE A 191 -14.88 14.10 -1.62
CA ILE A 191 -15.87 13.09 -1.20
C ILE A 191 -15.67 12.82 0.28
N TRP A 192 -16.69 13.12 1.08
CA TRP A 192 -16.61 13.11 2.53
C TRP A 192 -17.84 12.41 3.14
N PRO A 193 -17.70 11.75 4.30
CA PRO A 193 -18.81 11.21 5.04
C PRO A 193 -19.64 12.35 5.65
N ASP A 194 -20.96 12.20 5.59
CA ASP A 194 -21.90 13.05 6.30
C ASP A 194 -21.88 12.70 7.80
N GLU A 195 -21.15 13.50 8.60
CA GLU A 195 -20.98 13.30 10.04
C GLU A 195 -22.30 13.38 10.83
N ASP A 196 -23.30 14.09 10.29
CA ASP A 196 -24.63 14.20 10.91
C ASP A 196 -25.52 12.98 10.60
N ASN A 197 -25.08 12.11 9.69
CA ASN A 197 -25.80 10.92 9.28
C ASN A 197 -25.22 9.65 9.93
N PRO A 198 -25.99 8.95 10.80
CA PRO A 198 -25.54 7.71 11.44
C PRO A 198 -25.18 6.58 10.46
N ALA A 199 -25.59 6.68 9.19
CA ALA A 199 -25.25 5.72 8.15
C ALA A 199 -23.90 6.02 7.47
N GLU A 200 -23.21 7.12 7.82
CA GLU A 200 -21.94 7.56 7.24
C GLU A 200 -21.99 7.58 5.70
N ILE A 201 -23.03 8.22 5.16
CA ILE A 201 -23.20 8.31 3.71
C ILE A 201 -22.11 9.21 3.12
N LEU A 202 -21.52 8.81 1.99
CA LEU A 202 -20.57 9.68 1.29
C LEU A 202 -21.31 10.70 0.42
N GLN A 203 -20.83 11.94 0.44
CA GLN A 203 -21.33 13.07 -0.34
C GLN A 203 -20.17 13.75 -1.09
N ALA A 204 -20.48 14.40 -2.20
CA ALA A 204 -19.53 15.13 -3.02
C ALA A 204 -19.62 16.65 -2.78
N TYR A 205 -18.48 17.33 -2.84
CA TYR A 205 -18.34 18.75 -2.53
C TYR A 205 -17.44 19.46 -3.55
N GLU A 206 -17.73 20.73 -3.84
CA GLU A 206 -16.96 21.56 -4.79
C GLU A 206 -15.62 22.00 -4.19
N HIS A 207 -15.60 22.24 -2.89
CA HIS A 207 -14.41 22.65 -2.15
C HIS A 207 -14.25 21.77 -0.91
N ASP A 208 -13.06 21.81 -0.32
CA ASP A 208 -12.78 21.14 0.95
C ASP A 208 -13.82 21.56 2.03
N PRO A 209 -14.63 20.61 2.56
CA PRO A 209 -15.66 20.88 3.56
C PRO A 209 -15.14 21.44 4.88
N VAL A 210 -13.89 21.16 5.26
CA VAL A 210 -13.26 21.69 6.48
C VAL A 210 -13.15 23.21 6.42
N PHE A 211 -12.80 23.75 5.25
CA PHE A 211 -12.62 25.18 5.06
C PHE A 211 -13.89 25.88 4.53
N HIS A 212 -14.87 25.12 4.04
CA HIS A 212 -16.09 25.63 3.39
C HIS A 212 -17.37 24.97 3.93
N THR A 213 -17.66 25.19 5.22
CA THR A 213 -18.72 24.53 5.99
C THR A 213 -20.17 24.92 5.62
N GLY A 214 -20.40 25.63 4.52
CA GLY A 214 -21.71 26.14 4.12
C GLY A 214 -22.06 25.90 2.65
N GLN A 215 -21.22 25.13 1.94
CA GLN A 215 -21.48 24.73 0.57
C GLN A 215 -22.58 23.67 0.48
N GLU A 216 -23.17 23.50 -0.70
CA GLU A 216 -24.17 22.48 -0.94
C GLU A 216 -23.49 21.11 -1.14
N ALA A 217 -23.97 20.10 -0.40
CA ALA A 217 -23.55 18.73 -0.60
C ALA A 217 -24.24 18.12 -1.83
N HIS A 218 -23.48 17.40 -2.65
CA HIS A 218 -23.98 16.69 -3.82
C HIS A 218 -24.12 15.19 -3.54
N VAL A 219 -25.25 14.63 -3.98
CA VAL A 219 -25.58 13.22 -3.72
C VAL A 219 -24.72 12.31 -4.58
N ILE A 220 -24.07 11.34 -3.93
CA ILE A 220 -23.47 10.19 -4.61
C ILE A 220 -24.51 9.06 -4.64
N ALA A 221 -24.86 8.58 -5.82
CA ALA A 221 -25.74 7.43 -5.98
C ALA A 221 -24.95 6.13 -5.78
N PRO A 222 -25.17 5.38 -4.68
CA PRO A 222 -24.44 4.15 -4.43
C PRO A 222 -24.90 3.03 -5.38
N VAL A 223 -24.01 2.10 -5.68
CA VAL A 223 -24.38 0.86 -6.37
C VAL A 223 -25.07 -0.10 -5.40
N THR A 224 -25.76 -1.11 -5.95
CA THR A 224 -26.28 -2.24 -5.17
C THR A 224 -25.40 -3.49 -5.26
N SER A 225 -24.41 -3.49 -6.16
CA SER A 225 -23.49 -4.60 -6.41
C SER A 225 -22.24 -4.13 -7.15
N PHE A 226 -21.10 -4.79 -6.92
CA PHE A 226 -19.81 -4.45 -7.52
C PHE A 226 -19.57 -5.13 -8.87
N ALA A 227 -19.64 -4.35 -9.95
CA ALA A 227 -19.32 -4.81 -11.30
C ALA A 227 -17.81 -4.92 -11.55
N ASP A 228 -17.03 -4.00 -10.98
CA ASP A 228 -15.57 -3.99 -11.06
C ASP A 228 -14.95 -5.08 -10.16
N GLU A 229 -13.88 -5.73 -10.64
CA GLU A 229 -13.24 -6.84 -9.92
C GLU A 229 -12.42 -6.36 -8.73
N GLU A 230 -11.70 -5.25 -8.86
CA GLU A 230 -10.85 -4.72 -7.80
C GLU A 230 -11.66 -4.24 -6.60
N ILE A 231 -12.75 -3.50 -6.85
CA ILE A 231 -13.60 -3.04 -5.75
C ILE A 231 -14.36 -4.18 -5.08
N ARG A 232 -14.81 -5.18 -5.84
CA ARG A 232 -15.43 -6.40 -5.29
C ARG A 232 -14.43 -7.15 -4.44
N ALA A 233 -13.21 -7.28 -4.95
CA ALA A 233 -12.14 -7.93 -4.22
C ALA A 233 -11.92 -7.21 -2.89
N LEU A 234 -11.68 -5.90 -2.91
CA LEU A 234 -11.47 -5.09 -1.71
C LEU A 234 -12.62 -5.23 -0.71
N ALA A 235 -13.88 -5.21 -1.17
CA ALA A 235 -15.04 -5.39 -0.30
C ALA A 235 -15.03 -6.73 0.43
N GLU A 236 -14.75 -7.83 -0.28
CA GLU A 236 -14.66 -9.17 0.34
C GLU A 236 -13.55 -9.24 1.40
N ARG A 237 -12.40 -8.58 1.17
CA ARG A 237 -11.29 -8.57 2.14
C ARG A 237 -11.62 -7.70 3.35
N ALA A 238 -12.20 -6.52 3.13
CA ALA A 238 -12.62 -5.61 4.19
C ALA A 238 -13.68 -6.26 5.09
N GLU A 239 -14.65 -6.97 4.49
CA GLU A 239 -15.63 -7.77 5.24
C GLU A 239 -14.96 -8.87 6.06
N ALA A 240 -13.98 -9.59 5.49
CA ALA A 240 -13.30 -10.70 6.14
C ALA A 240 -12.54 -10.29 7.43
N ILE A 241 -12.01 -9.07 7.48
CA ILE A 241 -11.33 -8.51 8.66
C ILE A 241 -12.23 -7.59 9.50
N GLY A 242 -13.50 -7.45 9.12
CA GLY A 242 -14.47 -6.64 9.86
C GLY A 242 -14.25 -5.13 9.79
N GLU A 243 -13.62 -4.60 8.73
CA GLU A 243 -13.57 -3.15 8.46
C GLU A 243 -14.92 -2.72 7.83
N GLN A 244 -15.90 -2.42 8.68
CA GLN A 244 -17.27 -2.14 8.25
C GLN A 244 -17.46 -0.75 7.63
N ARG A 245 -16.62 0.22 7.99
CA ARG A 245 -16.72 1.59 7.48
C ARG A 245 -16.34 1.63 6.00
N LEU A 246 -15.21 1.02 5.66
CA LEU A 246 -14.79 0.80 4.28
C LEU A 246 -15.87 0.08 3.49
N VAL A 247 -16.40 -1.04 3.99
CA VAL A 247 -17.43 -1.81 3.28
C VAL A 247 -18.62 -0.93 2.92
N ARG A 248 -19.10 -0.07 3.83
CA ARG A 248 -20.16 0.91 3.53
C ARG A 248 -19.73 1.92 2.47
N HIS A 249 -18.54 2.50 2.62
CA HIS A 249 -18.01 3.50 1.70
C HIS A 249 -17.85 2.95 0.28
N LEU A 250 -17.44 1.68 0.11
CA LEU A 250 -17.20 1.08 -1.21
C LEU A 250 -18.44 1.13 -2.11
N TYR A 251 -19.66 1.03 -1.57
CA TYR A 251 -20.88 1.17 -2.39
C TYR A 251 -21.05 2.56 -3.02
N TYR A 252 -20.62 3.60 -2.30
CA TYR A 252 -20.61 4.97 -2.79
C TYR A 252 -19.41 5.25 -3.70
N LEU A 253 -18.23 4.73 -3.35
CA LEU A 253 -17.04 4.85 -4.18
C LEU A 253 -17.22 4.12 -5.53
N ALA A 254 -17.97 3.02 -5.57
CA ALA A 254 -18.38 2.35 -6.80
C ALA A 254 -19.44 3.13 -7.62
N GLY A 255 -20.02 4.17 -7.02
CA GLY A 255 -21.19 4.87 -7.51
C GLY A 255 -20.90 5.99 -8.49
N GLU A 256 -21.92 6.82 -8.69
CA GLU A 256 -21.89 7.97 -9.59
C GLU A 256 -22.33 9.25 -8.87
N THR A 257 -21.78 10.37 -9.28
CA THR A 257 -22.19 11.72 -8.85
C THR A 257 -22.15 12.68 -10.03
N GLU A 258 -22.70 13.88 -9.88
CA GLU A 258 -22.46 14.99 -10.79
C GLU A 258 -21.32 15.87 -10.25
N CYS A 259 -20.45 16.35 -11.13
CA CYS A 259 -19.41 17.31 -10.78
C CYS A 259 -20.07 18.59 -10.22
N PRO A 260 -19.71 19.05 -9.01
CA PRO A 260 -20.25 20.29 -8.46
C PRO A 260 -19.98 21.52 -9.36
N SER A 261 -18.82 21.54 -10.04
CA SER A 261 -18.36 22.67 -10.85
C SER A 261 -18.96 22.70 -12.26
N CYS A 262 -18.95 21.57 -12.98
CA CYS A 262 -19.38 21.51 -14.39
C CYS A 262 -20.66 20.71 -14.66
N ARG A 263 -21.21 20.04 -13.64
CA ARG A 263 -22.43 19.20 -13.70
C ARG A 263 -22.36 17.97 -14.59
N GLU A 264 -21.20 17.67 -15.17
CA GLU A 264 -20.99 16.40 -15.88
C GLU A 264 -20.96 15.23 -14.90
N LYS A 265 -21.42 14.07 -15.38
CA LYS A 265 -21.42 12.84 -14.57
C LYS A 265 -20.00 12.33 -14.32
N ILE A 266 -19.74 11.88 -13.11
CA ILE A 266 -18.50 11.28 -12.66
C ILE A 266 -18.80 9.89 -12.12
N SER A 267 -18.11 8.88 -12.63
CA SER A 267 -17.99 7.58 -11.98
C SER A 267 -16.88 7.69 -10.94
N VAL A 268 -17.21 7.52 -9.66
CA VAL A 268 -16.29 7.86 -8.56
C VAL A 268 -15.06 6.95 -8.58
N TRP A 269 -15.23 5.64 -8.70
CA TRP A 269 -14.12 4.67 -8.60
C TRP A 269 -13.03 4.88 -9.65
N PRO A 270 -13.32 4.96 -10.97
CA PRO A 270 -12.29 5.22 -11.96
C PRO A 270 -11.62 6.59 -11.81
N SER A 271 -12.39 7.62 -11.42
CA SER A 271 -11.84 8.96 -11.17
C SER A 271 -10.95 9.01 -9.93
N LEU A 272 -11.26 8.22 -8.90
CA LEU A 272 -10.44 8.05 -7.71
C LEU A 272 -9.15 7.31 -8.02
N LEU A 273 -9.22 6.17 -8.71
CA LEU A 273 -8.02 5.40 -9.03
C LEU A 273 -7.13 6.09 -10.07
N GLY A 274 -7.71 6.91 -10.95
CA GLY A 274 -6.98 7.68 -11.95
C GLY A 274 -5.96 8.68 -11.38
N THR A 275 -6.05 9.04 -10.09
CA THR A 275 -5.04 9.87 -9.42
C THR A 275 -3.78 9.09 -9.05
N PHE A 276 -3.82 7.75 -9.12
CA PHE A 276 -2.74 6.85 -8.72
C PHE A 276 -2.17 6.03 -9.88
N THR A 277 -2.76 6.12 -11.07
CA THR A 277 -2.20 5.56 -12.29
C THR A 277 -1.15 6.53 -12.85
N MET A 278 0.12 6.13 -12.87
CA MET A 278 1.19 6.86 -13.56
C MET A 278 1.31 6.43 -15.03
#